data_AF-A0A5C6CYW0-F1
#
_entry.id   AF-A0A5C6CYW0-F1
#
_cell.length_a   1.000
_cell.length_b   1.000
_cell.length_c   1.000
_cell.angle_alpha   90.00
_cell.angle_beta   90.00
_cell.angle_gamma   90.00
#
_symmetry.space_group_name_H-M   'P 1'
#
loop_
_entity.id
_entity.type
_entity.pdbx_description
1 polymer ?
#
loop_
_entity_poly.entity_id
_entity_poly.type
_entity_poly.pdbx_seq_one_letter_code
_entity_poly.pdbx_strand_id
1 'polypeptide(L)'
;MIDRSQRDKLSQDLRRLVTGRMSNDDFDDVYYEEYESSYDVAVREIGGFGYGLYSSDVLFPYRLKGRHRVSVDVRQMACRCVLFLRSDREYKWPPMPTESGRRFLWALCFNLGLPGSIAMLLICTPLLATKDKTFAASLVIPSVIVLAYSIWVIFGSRRRESPEWQSWKNTVVYDAWPFYRLDDLNRARTRGTT
;
A
#
# COMPACT_ATOMS: atom_id res chain seq x y z
N MET A 1 -15.52 18.62 -2.34
CA MET A 1 -15.46 19.81 -1.47
C MET A 1 -14.04 19.92 -0.96
N ILE A 2 -13.44 21.12 -1.00
CA ILE A 2 -12.06 21.33 -0.52
C ILE A 2 -12.10 21.55 0.99
N ASP A 3 -11.42 20.70 1.74
CA ASP A 3 -11.21 20.90 3.18
C ASP A 3 -9.79 21.45 3.41
N ARG A 4 -9.70 22.76 3.63
CA ARG A 4 -8.41 23.43 3.77
C ARG A 4 -7.65 23.00 5.02
N SER A 5 -8.37 22.78 6.13
CA SER A 5 -7.76 22.40 7.40
C SER A 5 -7.09 21.02 7.28
N GLN A 6 -7.82 20.05 6.72
CA GLN A 6 -7.28 18.70 6.51
C GLN A 6 -6.14 18.68 5.49
N ARG A 7 -6.22 19.47 4.41
CA ARG A 7 -5.12 19.56 3.45
C ARG A 7 -3.85 20.12 4.06
N ASP A 8 -3.96 21.18 4.86
CA ASP A 8 -2.81 21.78 5.52
C ASP A 8 -2.19 20.81 6.54
N LYS A 9 -3.02 20.09 7.30
CA LYS A 9 -2.58 19.04 8.24
C LYS A 9 -1.85 17.90 7.51
N LEU A 10 -2.49 17.30 6.50
CA LEU A 10 -1.89 16.23 5.70
C LEU A 10 -0.60 16.67 5.02
N SER A 11 -0.51 17.95 4.58
CA SER A 11 0.72 18.47 3.97
C SER A 11 1.90 18.46 4.94
N GLN A 12 1.64 18.74 6.23
CA GLN A 12 2.64 18.74 7.28
C GLN A 12 3.02 17.31 7.66
N ASP A 13 2.03 16.44 7.87
CA ASP A 13 2.24 15.06 8.27
C ASP A 13 2.96 14.26 7.19
N LEU A 14 2.57 14.40 5.92
CA LEU A 14 3.28 13.77 4.80
C LEU A 14 4.74 14.22 4.73
N ARG A 15 5.01 15.52 4.95
CA ARG A 15 6.38 16.04 4.99
C ARG A 15 7.15 15.46 6.18
N ARG A 16 6.53 15.31 7.35
CA ARG A 16 7.17 14.71 8.53
C ARG A 16 7.42 13.22 8.32
N LEU A 17 6.49 12.49 7.74
CA LEU A 17 6.61 11.06 7.42
C LEU A 17 7.78 10.80 6.47
N VAL A 18 7.82 11.47 5.31
CA VAL A 18 8.84 11.27 4.27
C VAL A 18 10.23 11.73 4.72
N THR A 19 10.31 12.69 5.65
CA THR A 19 11.57 13.09 6.28
C THR A 19 11.93 12.27 7.52
N GLY A 20 11.10 11.28 7.89
CA GLY A 20 11.22 10.45 9.09
C GLY A 20 11.21 11.22 10.40
N ARG A 21 10.56 12.38 10.44
CA ARG A 21 10.22 13.14 11.65
C ARG A 21 8.94 12.62 12.32
N MET A 22 8.14 11.84 11.61
CA MET A 22 6.98 11.08 12.08
C MET A 22 7.25 9.58 11.88
N SER A 23 6.76 8.73 12.78
CA SER A 23 6.80 7.27 12.58
C SER A 23 5.66 6.81 11.66
N ASN A 24 5.73 5.56 11.22
CA ASN A 24 4.61 4.91 10.51
C ASN A 24 3.37 4.83 11.41
N ASP A 25 3.51 4.39 12.66
CA ASP A 25 2.38 4.23 13.60
C ASP A 25 1.69 5.57 13.87
N ASP A 26 2.46 6.65 14.11
CA ASP A 26 1.89 7.99 14.28
C ASP A 26 1.03 8.40 13.06
N PHE A 27 1.42 7.97 11.86
CA PHE A 27 0.71 8.30 10.62
C PHE A 27 -0.48 7.37 10.40
N ASP A 28 -0.37 6.09 10.76
CA ASP A 28 -1.48 5.13 10.74
C ASP A 28 -2.65 5.63 11.58
N ASP A 29 -2.39 6.08 12.82
CA ASP A 29 -3.43 6.59 13.73
C ASP A 29 -4.23 7.72 13.07
N VAL A 30 -3.53 8.75 12.57
CA VAL A 30 -4.18 9.91 11.94
C VAL A 30 -4.82 9.54 10.59
N TYR A 31 -4.24 8.58 9.86
CA TYR A 31 -4.78 8.12 8.58
C TYR A 31 -6.17 7.52 8.73
N TYR A 32 -6.34 6.59 9.68
CA TYR A 32 -7.62 5.91 9.90
C TYR A 32 -8.66 6.83 10.55
N GLU A 33 -8.22 7.71 11.46
CA GLU A 33 -9.13 8.62 12.14
C GLU A 33 -9.65 9.73 11.24
N GLU A 34 -8.80 10.28 10.36
CA GLU A 34 -9.10 11.54 9.67
C GLU A 34 -9.04 11.45 8.13
N TYR A 35 -8.02 10.81 7.58
CA TYR A 35 -7.74 10.92 6.14
C TYR A 35 -8.53 9.94 5.28
N GLU A 36 -8.73 8.71 5.76
CA GLU A 36 -9.44 7.66 5.01
C GLU A 36 -10.91 8.03 4.75
N SER A 37 -11.57 8.61 5.76
CA SER A 37 -13.00 8.97 5.71
C SER A 37 -13.26 10.40 5.23
N SER A 38 -12.21 11.14 4.85
CA SER A 38 -12.33 12.54 4.44
C SER A 38 -13.26 12.75 3.24
N TYR A 39 -14.08 13.81 3.29
CA TYR A 39 -14.90 14.26 2.17
C TYR A 39 -14.07 14.89 1.04
N ASP A 40 -12.84 15.33 1.33
CA ASP A 40 -11.93 15.85 0.32
C ASP A 40 -11.18 14.69 -0.34
N VAL A 41 -11.51 14.45 -1.61
CA VAL A 41 -10.90 13.39 -2.41
C VAL A 41 -9.38 13.55 -2.49
N ALA A 42 -8.85 14.78 -2.49
CA ALA A 42 -7.41 15.00 -2.47
C ALA A 42 -6.76 14.43 -1.19
N VAL A 43 -7.40 14.65 -0.05
CA VAL A 43 -6.91 14.21 1.26
C VAL A 43 -6.92 12.69 1.32
N ARG A 44 -8.02 12.05 0.88
CA ARG A 44 -8.12 10.59 0.88
C ARG A 44 -7.08 9.93 -0.03
N GLU A 45 -6.93 10.41 -1.26
CA GLU A 45 -6.01 9.80 -2.24
C GLU A 45 -4.54 10.06 -1.86
N ILE A 46 -4.19 11.27 -1.43
CA ILE A 46 -2.82 11.60 -1.01
C ILE A 46 -2.49 10.97 0.35
N GLY A 47 -3.47 10.86 1.25
CA GLY A 47 -3.36 10.12 2.51
C GLY A 47 -3.09 8.64 2.25
N GLY A 48 -3.83 8.02 1.33
CA GLY A 48 -3.62 6.63 0.91
C GLY A 48 -2.25 6.41 0.28
N PHE A 49 -1.73 7.37 -0.49
CA PHE A 49 -0.34 7.35 -0.95
C PHE A 49 0.65 7.36 0.22
N GLY A 50 0.44 8.22 1.22
CA GLY A 50 1.26 8.29 2.42
C GLY A 50 1.28 6.98 3.20
N TYR A 51 0.12 6.39 3.42
CA TYR A 51 -0.06 5.07 4.04
C TYR A 51 0.67 3.97 3.24
N GLY A 52 0.63 4.03 1.91
CA GLY A 52 1.34 3.09 1.03
C GLY A 52 2.87 3.22 1.02
N LEU A 53 3.47 4.20 1.70
CA LEU A 53 4.93 4.37 1.76
C LEU A 53 5.63 3.39 2.69
N TYR A 54 4.88 2.75 3.58
CA TYR A 54 5.40 1.81 4.56
C TYR A 54 4.56 0.53 4.56
N SER A 55 5.09 -0.49 5.21
CA SER A 55 4.35 -1.71 5.49
C SER A 55 3.80 -1.64 6.91
N SER A 56 2.47 -1.63 7.04
CA SER A 56 1.75 -1.74 8.31
C SER A 56 1.80 -3.17 8.90
N ASP A 57 2.36 -4.13 8.16
CA ASP A 57 2.52 -5.52 8.60
C ASP A 57 3.74 -5.72 9.53
N VAL A 58 4.43 -4.64 9.90
CA VAL A 58 5.60 -4.68 10.80
C VAL A 58 5.14 -4.38 12.21
N LEU A 59 5.42 -5.29 13.15
CA LEU A 59 5.01 -5.21 14.56
C LEU A 59 5.60 -4.03 15.36
N PHE A 60 6.55 -3.29 14.80
CA PHE A 60 7.29 -2.25 15.52
C PHE A 60 7.29 -0.93 14.77
N PRO A 61 7.05 0.20 15.47
CA PRO A 61 7.13 1.52 14.87
C PRO A 61 8.53 1.80 14.34
N TYR A 62 8.60 2.35 13.14
CA TYR A 62 9.82 2.80 12.50
C TYR A 62 9.61 4.11 11.75
N ARG A 63 10.73 4.75 11.41
CA ARG A 63 10.76 5.99 10.65
C ARG A 63 11.34 5.70 9.28
N LEU A 64 10.88 6.45 8.27
CA LEU A 64 11.37 6.34 6.89
C LEU A 64 12.78 6.93 6.71
N LYS A 65 13.75 6.40 7.45
CA LYS A 65 15.17 6.81 7.49
C LYS A 65 16.08 5.58 7.44
N GLY A 66 17.35 5.80 7.13
CA GLY A 66 18.36 4.75 7.06
C GLY A 66 17.95 3.66 6.06
N ARG A 67 17.81 2.42 6.55
CA ARG A 67 17.37 1.27 5.75
C ARG A 67 15.94 1.37 5.23
N HIS A 68 15.08 2.18 5.84
CA HIS A 68 13.69 2.42 5.44
C HIS A 68 13.51 3.74 4.70
N ARG A 69 14.60 4.36 4.23
CA ARG A 69 14.53 5.66 3.54
C ARG A 69 13.78 5.50 2.22
N VAL A 70 12.83 6.41 1.99
CA VAL A 70 12.10 6.54 0.73
C VAL A 70 13.05 6.82 -0.44
N SER A 71 12.77 6.26 -1.62
CA SER A 71 13.54 6.52 -2.84
C SER A 71 13.44 7.99 -3.27
N VAL A 72 14.38 8.44 -4.11
CA VAL A 72 14.40 9.83 -4.58
C VAL A 72 13.12 10.16 -5.36
N ASP A 73 12.65 9.25 -6.21
CA ASP A 73 11.47 9.44 -7.04
C ASP A 73 10.19 9.56 -6.20
N VAL A 74 10.03 8.70 -5.20
CA VAL A 74 8.87 8.74 -4.30
C VAL A 74 8.92 10.00 -3.42
N ARG A 75 10.12 10.45 -3.02
CA ARG A 75 10.28 11.74 -2.33
C ARG A 75 9.89 12.93 -3.22
N GLN A 76 10.25 12.90 -4.51
CA GLN A 76 9.80 13.93 -5.45
C GLN A 76 8.28 13.91 -5.61
N MET A 77 7.68 12.72 -5.67
CA MET A 77 6.23 12.56 -5.72
C MET A 77 5.57 13.16 -4.49
N ALA A 78 6.06 12.84 -3.28
CA ALA A 78 5.57 13.44 -2.04
C ALA A 78 5.70 14.97 -2.03
N CYS A 79 6.77 15.54 -2.59
CA CYS A 79 6.88 17.00 -2.75
C CYS A 79 5.78 17.57 -3.66
N ARG A 80 5.42 16.89 -4.76
CA ARG A 80 4.31 17.30 -5.62
C ARG A 80 2.98 17.23 -4.87
N CYS A 81 2.78 16.20 -4.05
CA CYS A 81 1.61 16.08 -3.18
C CYS A 81 1.49 17.24 -2.20
N VAL A 82 2.58 17.57 -1.50
CA VAL A 82 2.61 18.71 -0.57
C VAL A 82 2.31 20.02 -1.29
N LEU A 83 2.85 20.23 -2.50
CA LEU A 83 2.55 21.40 -3.32
C LEU A 83 1.07 21.45 -3.72
N PHE A 84 0.48 20.31 -4.08
CA PHE A 84 -0.92 20.22 -4.46
C PHE A 84 -1.85 20.48 -3.29
N LEU A 85 -1.60 19.88 -2.12
CA LEU A 85 -2.40 20.09 -0.91
C LEU A 85 -2.43 21.55 -0.48
N ARG A 86 -1.32 22.27 -0.69
CA ARG A 86 -1.24 23.70 -0.42
C ARG A 86 -1.99 24.56 -1.44
N SER A 87 -2.38 24.00 -2.57
CA SER A 87 -3.15 24.68 -3.61
C SER A 87 -4.65 24.49 -3.40
N ASP A 88 -5.45 25.46 -3.83
CA ASP A 88 -6.92 25.40 -3.77
C ASP A 88 -7.53 24.72 -5.00
N ARG A 89 -6.80 23.75 -5.57
CA ARG A 89 -7.25 23.01 -6.75
C ARG A 89 -8.07 21.79 -6.35
N GLU A 90 -9.14 21.53 -7.08
CA GLU A 90 -9.89 20.29 -6.94
C GLU A 90 -9.11 19.10 -7.50
N TYR A 91 -9.23 17.95 -6.82
CA TYR A 91 -8.66 16.70 -7.29
C TYR A 91 -9.51 16.16 -8.44
N LYS A 92 -8.88 15.95 -9.60
CA LYS A 92 -9.55 15.49 -10.84
C LYS A 92 -9.04 14.14 -11.33
N TRP A 93 -8.05 13.58 -10.65
CA TRP A 93 -7.52 12.28 -11.03
C TRP A 93 -8.56 11.19 -10.75
N PRO A 94 -8.62 10.14 -11.59
CA PRO A 94 -9.41 8.98 -11.27
C PRO A 94 -8.92 8.39 -9.94
N PRO A 95 -9.82 7.80 -9.14
CA PRO A 95 -9.41 7.11 -7.92
C PRO A 95 -8.40 6.00 -8.27
N MET A 96 -7.48 5.73 -7.36
CA MET A 96 -6.53 4.63 -7.53
C MET A 96 -7.29 3.29 -7.62
N PRO A 97 -6.84 2.35 -8.48
CA PRO A 97 -7.51 1.06 -8.61
C PRO A 97 -7.45 0.28 -7.30
N THR A 98 -8.62 -0.07 -6.78
CA THR A 98 -8.77 -0.84 -5.54
C THR A 98 -8.52 -2.31 -5.83
N GLU A 99 -7.39 -2.86 -5.39
CA GLU A 99 -7.07 -4.27 -5.58
C GLU A 99 -7.78 -5.19 -4.56
N SER A 100 -9.11 -5.04 -4.42
CA SER A 100 -9.92 -5.78 -3.45
C SER A 100 -9.79 -7.30 -3.64
N GLY A 101 -9.74 -7.78 -4.90
CA GLY A 101 -9.54 -9.20 -5.19
C GLY A 101 -8.18 -9.72 -4.72
N ARG A 102 -7.10 -8.95 -4.93
CA ARG A 102 -5.76 -9.31 -4.44
C ARG A 102 -5.71 -9.29 -2.92
N ARG A 103 -6.32 -8.28 -2.27
CA ARG A 103 -6.42 -8.20 -0.80
C ARG A 103 -7.18 -9.38 -0.22
N PHE A 104 -8.31 -9.76 -0.83
CA PHE A 104 -9.08 -10.93 -0.43
C PHE A 104 -8.28 -12.23 -0.57
N LEU A 105 -7.63 -12.43 -1.72
CA LEU A 105 -6.75 -13.59 -1.96
C LEU A 105 -5.61 -13.66 -0.95
N TRP A 106 -4.97 -12.52 -0.65
CA TRP A 106 -3.90 -12.43 0.34
C TRP A 106 -4.42 -12.79 1.74
N ALA A 107 -5.56 -12.21 2.14
CA ALA A 107 -6.19 -12.49 3.43
C ALA A 107 -6.60 -13.97 3.55
N LEU A 108 -7.12 -14.58 2.49
CA LEU A 108 -7.46 -16.00 2.44
C LEU A 108 -6.20 -16.87 2.59
N CYS A 109 -5.13 -16.57 1.87
CA CYS A 109 -3.87 -17.30 1.96
C CYS A 109 -3.22 -17.18 3.34
N PHE A 110 -3.27 -15.99 3.94
CA PHE A 110 -2.68 -15.74 5.26
C PHE A 110 -3.49 -16.39 6.40
N ASN A 111 -4.81 -16.25 6.40
CA ASN A 111 -5.66 -16.70 7.51
C ASN A 111 -6.09 -18.17 7.40
N LEU A 112 -6.24 -18.71 6.19
CA LEU A 112 -6.76 -20.06 5.97
C LEU A 112 -5.74 -20.95 5.28
N GLY A 113 -5.10 -20.46 4.20
CA GLY A 113 -4.15 -21.25 3.40
C GLY A 113 -2.94 -21.71 4.21
N LEU A 114 -2.23 -20.77 4.83
CA LEU A 114 -0.99 -21.02 5.56
C LEU A 114 -1.20 -21.84 6.85
N PRO A 115 -2.05 -21.43 7.82
CA PRO A 115 -2.27 -22.22 9.03
C PRO A 115 -2.98 -23.55 8.74
N GLY A 116 -3.93 -23.58 7.80
CA GLY A 116 -4.65 -24.79 7.42
C GLY A 116 -3.73 -25.84 6.82
N SER A 117 -2.83 -25.43 5.91
CA SER A 117 -1.85 -26.35 5.32
C SER A 117 -0.83 -26.85 6.34
N ILE A 118 -0.36 -25.99 7.25
CA ILE A 118 0.55 -26.40 8.33
C ILE A 118 -0.14 -27.43 9.24
N ALA A 119 -1.37 -27.17 9.68
CA ALA A 119 -2.13 -28.08 10.52
C ALA A 119 -2.34 -29.44 9.84
N MET A 120 -2.73 -29.44 8.55
CA MET A 120 -2.90 -30.67 7.77
C MET A 120 -1.59 -31.45 7.64
N LEU A 121 -0.46 -30.78 7.41
CA LEU A 121 0.84 -31.45 7.36
C LEU A 121 1.22 -32.05 8.71
N LEU A 122 1.01 -31.33 9.82
CA LEU A 122 1.30 -31.84 11.17
C LEU A 122 0.47 -33.08 11.52
N ILE A 123 -0.81 -33.12 11.10
CA ILE A 123 -1.72 -34.25 11.36
C ILE A 123 -1.46 -35.42 10.40
N CYS A 124 -1.18 -35.14 9.12
CA CYS A 124 -1.09 -36.17 8.07
C CYS A 124 0.31 -36.76 7.90
N THR A 125 1.36 -36.06 8.30
CA THR A 125 2.73 -36.60 8.21
C THR A 125 2.94 -37.87 9.06
N PRO A 126 2.43 -37.96 10.30
CA PRO A 126 2.46 -39.21 11.08
C PRO A 126 1.70 -40.36 10.40
N LEU A 127 0.63 -40.05 9.65
CA LEU A 127 -0.15 -41.05 8.91
C LEU A 127 0.65 -41.69 7.77
N LEU A 128 1.68 -41.02 7.24
CA LEU A 128 2.59 -41.62 6.24
C LEU A 128 3.44 -42.77 6.80
N ALA A 129 3.61 -42.86 8.12
CA ALA A 129 4.28 -43.97 8.79
C ALA A 129 3.36 -45.20 8.97
N THR A 130 2.06 -45.08 8.69
CA THR A 130 1.11 -46.19 8.73
C THR A 130 1.13 -47.00 7.43
N LYS A 131 0.43 -48.14 7.39
CA LYS A 131 0.39 -49.01 6.20
C LYS A 131 -0.30 -48.36 4.99
N ASP A 132 -1.18 -47.39 5.19
CA ASP A 132 -1.98 -46.79 4.11
C ASP A 132 -1.36 -45.49 3.57
N LYS A 133 -0.23 -45.65 2.88
CA LYS A 133 0.55 -44.55 2.31
C LYS A 133 -0.20 -43.78 1.22
N THR A 134 -1.11 -44.45 0.52
CA THR A 134 -1.94 -43.88 -0.55
C THR A 134 -2.91 -42.84 -0.02
N PHE A 135 -3.58 -43.15 1.09
CA PHE A 135 -4.49 -42.21 1.75
C PHE A 135 -3.74 -41.01 2.34
N ALA A 136 -2.59 -41.22 2.98
CA ALA A 136 -1.80 -40.13 3.52
C ALA A 136 -1.22 -39.21 2.42
N ALA A 137 -0.77 -39.77 1.30
CA ALA A 137 -0.24 -39.00 0.17
C ALA A 137 -1.30 -38.09 -0.48
N SER A 138 -2.57 -38.53 -0.56
CA SER A 138 -3.65 -37.73 -1.15
C SER A 138 -3.99 -36.47 -0.34
N LEU A 139 -3.62 -36.42 0.94
CA LEU A 139 -3.83 -35.25 1.81
C LEU A 139 -2.57 -34.38 1.93
N VAL A 140 -1.39 -34.99 1.99
CA VAL A 140 -0.12 -34.29 2.15
C VAL A 140 0.25 -33.51 0.88
N ILE A 141 0.11 -34.11 -0.31
CA ILE A 141 0.52 -33.46 -1.56
C ILE A 141 -0.26 -32.16 -1.82
N PRO A 142 -1.61 -32.12 -1.76
CA PRO A 142 -2.35 -30.87 -1.88
C PRO A 142 -1.98 -29.84 -0.82
N SER A 143 -1.71 -30.28 0.41
CA SER A 143 -1.36 -29.37 1.50
C SER A 143 0.00 -28.70 1.28
N VAL A 144 0.99 -29.43 0.74
CA VAL A 144 2.27 -28.84 0.32
C VAL A 144 2.07 -27.84 -0.81
N ILE A 145 1.23 -28.16 -1.80
CA ILE A 145 0.93 -27.27 -2.93
C ILE A 145 0.26 -25.98 -2.45
N VAL A 146 -0.76 -26.09 -1.59
CA VAL A 146 -1.46 -24.92 -1.03
C VAL A 146 -0.54 -24.09 -0.15
N LEU A 147 0.34 -24.72 0.64
CA LEU A 147 1.34 -24.00 1.44
C LEU A 147 2.32 -23.22 0.55
N ALA A 148 2.89 -23.88 -0.47
CA ALA A 148 3.81 -23.25 -1.41
C ALA A 148 3.15 -22.10 -2.17
N TYR A 149 1.90 -22.29 -2.63
CA TYR A 149 1.12 -21.23 -3.28
C TYR A 149 0.82 -20.07 -2.33
N SER A 150 0.44 -20.34 -1.08
CA SER A 150 0.17 -19.31 -0.07
C SER A 150 1.42 -18.48 0.22
N ILE A 151 2.58 -19.12 0.38
CA ILE A 151 3.88 -18.45 0.53
C ILE A 151 4.17 -17.60 -0.71
N TRP A 152 4.01 -18.15 -1.92
CA TRP A 152 4.24 -17.41 -3.16
C TRP A 152 3.32 -16.19 -3.29
N VAL A 153 2.03 -16.31 -2.95
CA VAL A 153 1.09 -15.17 -2.95
C VAL A 153 1.51 -14.13 -1.92
N ILE A 154 1.80 -14.53 -0.68
CA ILE A 154 2.12 -13.60 0.42
C ILE A 154 3.41 -12.82 0.12
N PHE A 155 4.47 -13.49 -0.35
CA PHE A 155 5.76 -12.87 -0.59
C PHE A 155 5.92 -12.30 -2.01
N GLY A 156 5.28 -12.92 -3.00
CA GLY A 156 5.35 -12.51 -4.41
C GLY A 156 4.43 -11.34 -4.75
N SER A 157 3.25 -11.25 -4.12
CA SER A 157 2.32 -10.13 -4.34
C SER A 157 2.89 -8.78 -3.90
N ARG A 158 3.78 -8.75 -2.90
CA ARG A 158 4.47 -7.52 -2.47
C ARG A 158 5.42 -6.93 -3.51
N ARG A 159 5.85 -7.70 -4.53
CA ARG A 159 6.86 -7.26 -5.51
C ARG A 159 6.32 -6.90 -6.89
N ARG A 160 5.07 -7.25 -7.22
CA ARG A 160 4.50 -7.01 -8.55
C ARG A 160 3.39 -5.99 -8.49
N GLU A 161 3.63 -4.84 -9.13
CA GLU A 161 2.55 -3.94 -9.54
C GLU A 161 1.59 -4.73 -10.45
N SER A 162 0.28 -4.64 -10.18
CA SER A 162 -0.70 -5.35 -10.99
C SER A 162 -0.76 -4.75 -12.40
N PRO A 163 -1.21 -5.53 -13.41
CA PRO A 163 -1.47 -5.02 -14.75
C PRO A 163 -2.45 -3.83 -14.75
N GLU A 164 -3.41 -3.81 -13.83
CA GLU A 164 -4.35 -2.71 -13.64
C GLU A 164 -3.63 -1.42 -13.21
N TRP A 165 -2.69 -1.53 -12.26
CA TRP A 165 -1.85 -0.41 -11.85
C TRP A 165 -0.96 0.10 -12.98
N GLN A 166 -0.39 -0.80 -13.78
CA GLN A 166 0.42 -0.40 -14.94
C GLN A 166 -0.42 0.31 -16.00
N SER A 167 -1.61 -0.21 -16.31
CA SER A 167 -2.55 0.43 -17.24
C SER A 167 -3.02 1.80 -16.73
N TRP A 168 -3.33 1.91 -15.45
CA TRP A 168 -3.70 3.17 -14.80
C TRP A 168 -2.56 4.21 -14.86
N LYS A 169 -1.32 3.80 -14.63
CA LYS A 169 -0.14 4.68 -14.79
C LYS A 169 0.09 5.11 -16.23
N ASN A 170 -0.23 4.27 -17.21
CA ASN A 170 -0.01 4.55 -18.63
C ASN A 170 -1.11 5.42 -19.26
N THR A 171 -2.31 5.45 -18.67
CA THR A 171 -3.46 6.20 -19.20
C THR A 171 -3.44 7.69 -18.83
N VAL A 172 -2.64 8.08 -17.86
CA VAL A 172 -2.53 9.46 -17.38
C VAL A 172 -1.07 9.84 -17.27
N VAL A 173 -0.73 11.13 -17.42
CA VAL A 173 0.65 11.62 -17.20
C VAL A 173 1.00 11.44 -15.72
N TYR A 174 1.45 10.26 -15.33
CA TYR A 174 1.80 9.89 -13.96
C TYR A 174 2.80 10.85 -13.33
N ASP A 175 3.68 11.42 -14.16
CA ASP A 175 4.64 12.44 -13.74
C ASP A 175 4.01 13.76 -13.27
N ALA A 176 2.75 14.01 -13.61
CA ALA A 176 2.03 15.18 -13.14
C ALA A 176 1.29 14.93 -11.81
N TRP A 177 1.06 13.67 -11.39
CA TRP A 177 0.27 13.37 -10.20
C TRP A 177 0.82 14.10 -8.96
N PRO A 178 -0.05 14.68 -8.10
CA PRO A 178 -1.53 14.68 -8.14
C PRO A 178 -2.16 15.80 -9.00
N PHE A 179 -1.37 16.57 -9.76
CA PHE A 179 -1.89 17.55 -10.70
C PHE A 179 -2.41 16.87 -11.96
N TYR A 180 -3.57 17.30 -12.47
CA TYR A 180 -4.17 16.72 -13.68
C TYR A 180 -3.35 16.99 -14.96
N ARG A 181 -2.60 18.10 -15.00
CA ARG A 181 -1.75 18.50 -16.13
C ARG A 181 -0.37 18.89 -15.67
N LEU A 182 0.64 18.64 -16.51
CA LEU A 182 2.02 19.03 -16.22
C LEU A 182 2.17 20.55 -16.08
N ASP A 183 1.42 21.32 -16.87
CA ASP A 183 1.39 22.80 -16.78
C ASP A 183 0.94 23.29 -15.40
N ASP A 184 0.02 22.55 -14.77
CA ASP A 184 -0.50 22.91 -13.45
C ASP A 184 0.55 22.72 -12.37
N LEU A 185 1.32 21.62 -12.47
CA LEU A 185 2.48 21.38 -11.64
C LEU A 185 3.55 22.47 -11.84
N ASN A 186 3.84 22.83 -13.10
CA ASN A 186 4.84 23.85 -13.41
C ASN A 186 4.42 25.23 -12.85
N ARG A 187 3.14 25.61 -12.97
CA ARG A 187 2.61 26.84 -12.36
C ARG A 187 2.65 26.81 -10.83
N ALA A 188 2.41 25.66 -10.21
CA ALA A 188 2.50 25.53 -8.76
C ALA A 188 3.95 25.66 -8.26
N ARG A 189 4.92 25.13 -9.02
CA ARG A 189 6.35 25.28 -8.72
C ARG A 189 6.80 26.74 -8.75
N THR A 190 6.39 27.51 -9.77
CA THR A 190 6.79 28.91 -9.89
C THR A 190 6.19 29.82 -8.83
N ARG A 191 4.97 29.52 -8.35
CA ARG A 191 4.33 30.26 -7.24
C ARG A 191 4.90 29.93 -5.86
N GLY A 192 5.56 28.78 -5.68
CA GLY A 192 6.19 28.39 -4.42
C GLY A 192 7.59 28.99 -4.19
N THR A 193 8.14 29.69 -5.17
CA THR A 193 9.48 30.30 -5.15
C THR A 193 9.48 31.81 -4.92
N THR A 194 8.31 32.43 -4.78
CA THR A 194 8.11 33.84 -4.36
C THR A 194 7.60 33.88 -2.94
#